data_AF-A0A3C1BV87-F1
#
_entry.id   AF-A0A3C1BV87-F1
#
_cell.length_a   1.000
_cell.length_b   1.000
_cell.length_c   1.000
_cell.angle_alpha   90.00
_cell.angle_beta   90.00
_cell.angle_gamma   90.00
#
_symmetry.space_group_name_H-M   'P 1'
#
loop_
_entity.id
_entity.type
_entity.pdbx_description
1 polymer ?
#
loop_
_entity_poly.entity_id
_entity_poly.type
_entity_poly.pdbx_seq_one_letter_code
_entity_poly.pdbx_strand_id
1 'polypeptide(L)' 'MSVPSYDKIMYPLLKLTEDRQEHTVKELLPELSAYFSLSEADLTLTLPSNKIPIFYHRAQWAKTYLSKAKLI' A
#
# COMPACT_ATOMS: atom_id res chain seq x y z
N MET A 1 8.89 -10.75 -8.87
CA MET A 1 8.58 -10.43 -7.46
C MET A 1 7.09 -10.17 -7.39
N SER A 2 6.35 -10.94 -6.58
CA SER A 2 4.88 -10.92 -6.52
C SER A 2 4.31 -9.62 -5.94
N VAL A 3 5.04 -8.98 -5.01
CA VAL A 3 4.62 -7.73 -4.38
C VAL A 3 4.58 -6.60 -5.43
N PRO A 4 3.46 -5.85 -5.57
CA PRO A 4 3.32 -4.74 -6.50
C PRO A 4 4.20 -3.55 -6.09
N SER A 5 4.68 -2.78 -7.07
CA SER A 5 5.39 -1.52 -6.84
C SER A 5 4.44 -0.41 -6.36
N TYR A 6 5.00 0.68 -5.81
CA TYR A 6 4.18 1.75 -5.20
C TYR A 6 3.23 2.43 -6.20
N ASP A 7 3.62 2.57 -7.47
CA ASP A 7 2.83 3.16 -8.55
C ASP A 7 1.58 2.32 -8.85
N LYS A 8 1.70 0.99 -8.78
CA LYS A 8 0.56 0.09 -8.94
C LYS A 8 -0.44 0.21 -7.78
N ILE A 9 0.05 0.49 -6.56
CA ILE A 9 -0.77 0.66 -5.36
C ILE A 9 -1.54 1.99 -5.36
N MET A 10 -1.09 3.01 -6.09
CA MET A 10 -1.71 4.33 -6.09
C MET A 10 -3.19 4.32 -6.48
N TYR A 11 -3.54 3.64 -7.57
CA TYR A 11 -4.93 3.57 -8.04
C TYR A 11 -5.88 2.89 -7.04
N PRO A 12 -5.62 1.66 -6.55
CA PRO A 12 -6.48 1.05 -5.56
C PRO A 12 -6.49 1.82 -4.23
N LEU A 13 -5.39 2.46 -3.83
CA LEU A 13 -5.38 3.32 -2.64
C LEU A 13 -6.37 4.49 -2.79
N LEU A 14 -6.35 5.20 -3.93
CA LEU A 14 -7.30 6.28 -4.21
C LEU A 14 -8.75 5.82 -4.18
N LYS A 15 -8.99 4.61 -4.71
CA LYS A 15 -10.32 4.00 -4.69
C LYS A 15 -10.82 3.71 -3.29
N LEU A 16 -9.96 3.22 -2.41
CA LEU A 16 -10.33 2.95 -1.02
C LEU A 16 -10.58 4.23 -0.21
N THR A 17 -9.98 5.35 -0.60
CA THR A 17 -10.19 6.66 0.04
C THR A 17 -11.25 7.52 -0.65
N GLU A 18 -12.09 6.93 -1.52
CA GLU A 18 -13.11 7.70 -2.27
C GLU A 18 -14.25 8.22 -1.38
N ASP A 19 -14.38 7.66 -0.17
CA ASP A 19 -15.34 8.06 0.85
C ASP A 19 -15.01 9.40 1.52
N ARG A 20 -13.83 9.97 1.25
CA ARG A 20 -13.30 11.22 1.82
C ARG A 20 -13.17 11.21 3.34
N GLN A 21 -13.02 10.04 3.95
CA GLN A 21 -12.73 9.92 5.37
C GLN A 21 -11.22 9.77 5.62
N GLU A 22 -10.81 9.99 6.86
CA GLU A 22 -9.42 9.76 7.26
C GLU A 22 -9.17 8.26 7.38
N HIS A 23 -8.16 7.79 6.63
CA HIS A 23 -7.72 6.40 6.68
C HIS A 23 -6.22 6.32 6.92
N THR A 24 -5.80 5.33 7.70
CA THR A 24 -4.39 4.97 7.84
C THR A 24 -4.03 3.87 6.85
N VAL A 25 -2.76 3.85 6.40
CA VAL A 25 -2.27 2.78 5.51
C VAL A 25 -2.40 1.38 6.14
N LYS A 26 -2.39 1.30 7.48
CA LYS A 26 -2.58 0.03 8.19
C LYS A 26 -4.01 -0.50 8.04
N GLU A 27 -5.01 0.38 8.12
CA GLU A 27 -6.42 0.01 7.94
C GLU A 27 -6.70 -0.43 6.51
N LEU A 28 -6.08 0.23 5.52
CA LEU A 28 -6.27 -0.11 4.10
C LEU A 28 -5.46 -1.32 3.64
N LEU A 29 -4.49 -1.79 4.43
CA LEU A 29 -3.55 -2.84 4.03
C LEU A 29 -4.22 -4.18 3.69
N PRO A 30 -5.21 -4.68 4.46
CA PRO A 30 -5.91 -5.92 4.14
C PRO A 30 -6.65 -5.84 2.80
N GLU A 31 -7.36 -4.74 2.54
CA GLU A 31 -8.09 -4.54 1.29
C GLU A 31 -7.15 -4.43 0.09
N LEU A 32 -6.04 -3.69 0.23
CA LEU A 32 -5.00 -3.64 -0.78
C LEU A 32 -4.37 -5.01 -1.03
N SER A 33 -4.09 -5.80 0.01
CA SER A 33 -3.53 -7.14 -0.16
C SER A 33 -4.49 -8.09 -0.89
N ALA A 34 -5.79 -7.99 -0.60
CA ALA A 34 -6.82 -8.76 -1.28
C ALA A 34 -6.94 -8.34 -2.75
N TYR A 35 -6.91 -7.04 -3.05
CA TYR A 35 -6.94 -6.49 -4.41
C TYR A 35 -5.82 -7.05 -5.29
N PHE A 36 -4.61 -7.20 -4.73
CA PHE A 36 -3.46 -7.76 -5.44
C PHE A 36 -3.33 -9.28 -5.31
N SER A 37 -4.25 -9.96 -4.62
CA SER A 37 -4.20 -11.40 -4.36
C SER A 37 -2.86 -11.85 -3.75
N LEU A 38 -2.34 -11.06 -2.80
CA LEU A 38 -1.06 -11.35 -2.14
C LEU A 38 -1.20 -12.50 -1.17
N SER A 39 -0.21 -13.39 -1.18
CA SER A 39 -0.11 -14.48 -0.20
C SER A 39 0.46 -14.00 1.13
N GLU A 40 0.29 -14.77 2.21
CA GLU A 40 0.96 -14.52 3.49
C GLU A 40 2.49 -14.48 3.34
N ALA A 41 3.05 -15.32 2.47
CA ALA A 41 4.47 -15.31 2.15
C ALA A 41 4.90 -13.96 1.55
N ASP A 42 4.08 -13.37 0.67
CA ASP A 42 4.36 -12.05 0.08
C ASP A 42 4.29 -10.91 1.10
N LEU A 43 3.34 -10.99 2.03
CA LEU A 43 3.16 -9.99 3.10
C LEU A 43 4.25 -10.06 4.17
N THR A 44 4.85 -11.24 4.37
CA THR A 44 5.96 -11.44 5.31
C THR A 44 7.33 -11.10 4.73
N LEU A 45 7.44 -10.83 3.42
CA LEU A 45 8.67 -10.32 2.83
C LEU A 45 9.04 -8.96 3.43
N THR A 46 10.25 -8.86 3.96
CA THR A 46 10.75 -7.65 4.62
C THR A 46 11.94 -7.05 3.87
N LEU A 47 12.12 -5.74 4.04
CA LEU A 47 13.30 -5.05 3.54
C LEU A 47 14.55 -5.48 4.33
N PRO A 48 15.69 -5.69 3.66
CA PRO A 48 16.94 -6.11 4.31
C PRO A 48 17.50 -5.06 5.28
N SER A 49 17.15 -3.77 5.10
CA SER A 49 17.65 -2.68 5.92
C SER A 49 16.97 -2.59 7.29
N ASN A 50 15.62 -2.64 7.34
CA ASN A 50 14.86 -2.24 8.53
C ASN A 50 13.80 -3.26 8.98
N LYS A 51 13.77 -4.47 8.42
CA LYS A 51 12.75 -5.51 8.71
C LYS A 51 11.29 -5.05 8.54
N ILE A 52 11.05 -3.96 7.82
CA ILE A 52 9.70 -3.46 7.51
C ILE A 52 9.14 -4.31 6.36
N PRO A 53 7.86 -4.74 6.42
CA PRO A 53 7.22 -5.45 5.32
C PRO A 53 7.29 -4.63 4.02
N ILE A 54 7.75 -5.25 2.93
CA ILE A 54 7.94 -4.58 1.64
C ILE A 54 6.64 -3.98 1.15
N PHE A 55 5.53 -4.72 1.27
CA PHE A 55 4.22 -4.26 0.83
C PHE A 55 3.75 -3.01 1.61
N TYR A 56 3.86 -3.04 2.94
CA TYR A 56 3.54 -1.88 3.78
C TYR A 56 4.38 -0.65 3.42
N HIS A 57 5.69 -0.83 3.24
CA HIS A 57 6.58 0.25 2.83
C HIS A 57 6.17 0.85 1.48
N ARG A 58 5.79 0.02 0.50
CA ARG A 58 5.34 0.48 -0.82
C ARG A 58 3.99 1.20 -0.75
N ALA A 59 3.06 0.73 0.09
CA ALA A 59 1.80 1.41 0.33
C ALA A 59 2.01 2.79 0.99
N GLN A 60 2.98 2.91 1.90
CA GLN A 60 3.36 4.19 2.50
C GLN A 60 3.89 5.17 1.45
N TRP A 61 4.74 4.72 0.52
CA TRP A 61 5.21 5.56 -0.58
C TRP A 61 4.09 5.98 -1.52
N ALA A 62 3.17 5.06 -1.86
CA ALA A 62 1.99 5.39 -2.66
C ALA A 62 1.20 6.53 -2.01
N LYS A 63 0.91 6.43 -0.70
CA LYS A 63 0.28 7.52 0.08
C LYS A 63 1.08 8.81 -0.03
N THR A 64 2.39 8.78 0.25
CA THR A 64 3.23 9.99 0.25
C THR A 64 3.19 10.71 -1.10
N TYR A 65 3.29 9.97 -2.20
CA TYR A 65 3.25 10.57 -3.53
C TYR A 65 1.87 11.12 -3.91
N LEU A 66 0.79 10.42 -3.56
CA LEU A 66 -0.58 10.91 -3.77
C LEU A 66 -0.88 12.17 -2.97
N SER A 67 -0.43 12.22 -1.71
CA SER A 67 -0.55 13.42 -0.86
C SER A 67 0.28 14.59 -1.42
N LYS A 68 1.50 14.34 -1.89
CA LYS A 68 2.31 15.35 -2.59
C LYS A 68 1.66 15.85 -3.88
N ALA A 69 0.90 14.99 -4.57
CA ALA A 69 0.10 15.34 -5.74
C ALA A 69 -1.25 16.01 -5.41
N LYS A 70 -1.59 16.18 -4.12
CA LYS A 70 -2.87 16.72 -3.63
C LYS A 70 -4.10 15.95 -4.12
N LEU A 71 -3.96 14.63 -4.25
CA LEU A 71 -5.05 13.72 -4.61
C LEU A 71 -5.73 13.09 -3.39
N ILE A 72 -5.09 13.16 -2.22
CA ILE A 72 -5.58 12.76 -0.90
C ILE A 72 -5.12 13.75 0.16
#